data_AF-A0A5Q0H2F0-F1
#
_entry.id   AF-A0A5Q0H2F0-F1
#
_cell.length_a   1.000
_cell.length_b   1.000
_cell.length_c   1.000
_cell.angle_alpha   90.00
_cell.angle_beta   90.00
_cell.angle_gamma   90.00
#
_symmetry.space_group_name_H-M   'P 1'
#
loop_
_entity.id
_entity.type
_entity.pdbx_description
1 polymer ?
#
loop_
_entity_poly.entity_id
_entity_poly.type
_entity_poly.pdbx_seq_one_letter_code
_entity_poly.pdbx_strand_id
1 'polypeptide(L)'
;MFDHKGRLTCGMLFDVLGWEAGTRIDITAHAGTIVVRGARGGAHEVKSRRFLHIPATVRHWCSFGARELVLLRAVPELSVLLIFGQERLDQALPDPRRLVDAARAVGGQVGGSGGGPSDRAVEAGRSVSRPAAGSGELGGGRRG
;
A
#
# COMPACT_ATOMS: atom_id res chain seq x y z
N MET A 1 -0.62 -14.37 10.10
CA MET A 1 -0.99 -15.27 8.97
C MET A 1 -1.65 -16.52 9.53
N PHE A 2 -2.75 -16.98 8.93
CA PHE A 2 -3.30 -18.29 9.21
C PHE A 2 -2.55 -19.37 8.45
N ASP A 3 -2.25 -20.50 9.08
CA ASP A 3 -1.85 -21.68 8.35
C ASP A 3 -3.05 -22.47 7.80
N HIS A 4 -2.77 -23.56 7.06
CA HIS A 4 -3.80 -24.43 6.47
C HIS A 4 -4.73 -25.08 7.50
N LYS A 5 -4.35 -25.10 8.79
CA LYS A 5 -5.17 -25.64 9.89
C LYS A 5 -5.92 -24.53 10.64
N GLY A 6 -5.88 -23.29 10.16
CA GLY A 6 -6.51 -22.15 10.85
C GLY A 6 -5.77 -21.74 12.13
N ARG A 7 -4.49 -22.13 12.28
CA ARG A 7 -3.69 -21.73 13.43
C ARG A 7 -3.14 -20.33 13.19
N LEU A 8 -3.25 -19.49 14.22
CA LEU A 8 -2.64 -18.17 14.27
C LEU A 8 -1.47 -18.19 15.25
N THR A 9 -0.27 -18.05 14.73
CA THR A 9 0.97 -17.91 15.51
C THR A 9 1.41 -16.46 15.50
N CYS A 10 1.32 -15.79 16.65
CA CYS A 10 1.82 -14.41 16.80
C CYS A 10 2.25 -14.15 18.25
N GLY A 11 3.39 -14.73 18.63
CA GLY A 11 3.90 -14.66 20.02
C GLY A 11 4.01 -13.22 20.53
N MET A 12 4.59 -12.32 19.73
CA MET A 12 4.76 -10.91 20.12
C MET A 12 3.43 -10.22 20.48
N LEU A 13 2.35 -10.46 19.73
CA LEU A 13 1.05 -9.86 20.08
C LEU A 13 0.44 -10.52 21.31
N PHE A 14 0.69 -11.81 21.54
CA PHE A 14 0.26 -12.47 22.77
C PHE A 14 0.99 -11.91 24.00
N ASP A 15 2.30 -11.64 23.89
CA ASP A 15 3.07 -10.97 24.95
C ASP A 15 2.49 -9.59 25.28
N VAL A 16 2.23 -8.78 24.25
CA VAL A 16 1.62 -7.45 24.38
C VAL A 16 0.25 -7.51 25.06
N LEU A 17 -0.50 -8.60 24.87
CA LEU A 17 -1.82 -8.81 25.47
C LEU A 17 -1.76 -9.48 26.86
N GLY A 18 -0.57 -9.84 27.35
CA GLY A 18 -0.38 -10.62 28.57
C GLY A 18 -0.94 -12.04 28.47
N TRP A 19 -1.05 -12.58 27.26
CA TRP A 19 -1.58 -13.90 26.98
C TRP A 19 -0.49 -14.96 26.97
N GLU A 20 -0.54 -15.84 27.96
CA GLU A 20 0.32 -17.02 28.07
C GLU A 20 -0.42 -18.30 27.66
N ALA A 21 0.33 -19.40 27.54
CA ALA A 21 -0.26 -20.72 27.40
C ALA A 21 -1.30 -21.00 28.50
N GLY A 22 -2.48 -21.48 28.12
CA GLY A 22 -3.60 -21.71 29.02
C GLY A 22 -4.49 -20.48 29.27
N THR A 23 -4.12 -19.30 28.77
CA THR A 23 -5.00 -18.12 28.84
C THR A 23 -6.30 -18.40 28.12
N ARG A 24 -7.41 -18.29 28.87
CA ARG A 24 -8.76 -18.50 28.36
C ARG A 24 -9.22 -17.30 27.55
N ILE A 25 -9.83 -17.58 26.40
CA ILE A 25 -10.23 -16.58 25.42
C ILE A 25 -11.60 -16.91 24.80
N ASP A 26 -12.31 -15.87 24.39
CA ASP A 26 -13.49 -15.97 23.53
C ASP A 26 -13.18 -15.49 22.13
N ILE A 27 -13.81 -16.14 21.14
CA ILE A 27 -13.63 -15.85 19.73
C ILE A 27 -15.01 -15.56 19.14
N THR A 28 -15.18 -14.37 18.57
CA THR A 28 -16.42 -13.96 17.93
C THR A 28 -16.13 -13.30 16.58
N ALA A 29 -17.12 -13.33 15.68
CA ALA A 29 -17.07 -12.63 14.40
C ALA A 29 -18.03 -11.43 14.47
N HIS A 30 -17.59 -10.28 13.97
CA HIS A 30 -18.40 -9.07 13.87
C HIS A 30 -17.99 -8.27 12.63
N ALA A 31 -18.93 -8.05 11.71
CA ALA A 31 -18.73 -7.22 10.51
C ALA A 31 -17.41 -7.51 9.75
N GLY A 32 -17.16 -8.78 9.42
CA GLY A 32 -15.95 -9.21 8.70
C GLY A 32 -14.64 -9.16 9.52
N THR A 33 -14.74 -8.95 10.83
CA THR A 33 -13.60 -8.92 11.75
C THR A 33 -13.75 -10.01 12.79
N ILE A 34 -12.67 -10.74 13.08
CA ILE A 34 -12.65 -11.66 14.22
C ILE A 34 -12.12 -10.92 15.43
N VAL A 35 -12.89 -10.98 16.52
CA VAL A 35 -12.54 -10.43 17.81
C VAL A 35 -12.18 -11.58 18.74
N VAL A 36 -10.93 -11.62 19.15
CA VAL A 36 -10.44 -12.55 20.17
C VAL A 36 -10.22 -11.78 21.45
N ARG A 37 -10.82 -12.20 22.57
CA ARG A 37 -10.75 -11.49 23.85
C ARG A 37 -10.30 -12.42 24.97
N GLY A 38 -9.42 -11.94 25.84
CA GLY A 38 -9.09 -12.61 27.09
C GLY A 38 -10.32 -12.66 28.02
N ALA A 39 -10.73 -13.85 28.44
CA ALA A 39 -11.91 -14.05 29.27
C ALA A 39 -11.70 -15.26 30.19
N ARG A 40 -11.80 -15.08 31.51
CA ARG A 40 -11.57 -16.15 32.50
C ARG A 40 -12.41 -17.42 32.26
N GLY A 41 -13.62 -17.27 31.73
CA GLY A 41 -14.51 -18.37 31.38
C GLY A 41 -14.58 -18.67 29.88
N GLY A 42 -13.67 -18.11 29.07
CA GLY A 42 -13.77 -18.18 27.63
C GLY A 42 -13.70 -19.62 27.11
N ALA A 43 -14.37 -19.91 26.00
CA ALA A 43 -14.52 -21.28 25.48
C ALA A 43 -13.22 -21.86 24.89
N HIS A 44 -12.27 -21.01 24.52
CA HIS A 44 -11.01 -21.38 23.89
C HIS A 44 -9.83 -21.02 24.79
N GLU A 45 -8.63 -21.44 24.38
CA GLU A 45 -7.39 -21.10 25.08
C GLU A 45 -6.22 -20.91 24.12
N VAL A 46 -5.25 -20.14 24.56
CA VAL A 46 -3.91 -20.10 23.97
C VAL A 46 -3.23 -21.44 24.21
N LYS A 47 -2.89 -22.14 23.12
CA LYS A 47 -2.25 -23.46 23.23
C LYS A 47 -0.80 -23.33 23.67
N SER A 48 -0.25 -24.43 24.21
CA SER A 48 1.11 -24.50 24.78
C SER A 48 2.23 -24.02 23.85
N ARG A 49 2.05 -24.17 22.53
CA ARG A 49 3.00 -23.65 21.52
C ARG A 49 2.72 -22.20 21.11
N ARG A 50 2.02 -21.42 21.94
CA ARG A 50 1.64 -20.01 21.72
C ARG A 50 0.98 -19.80 20.36
N PHE A 51 -0.10 -20.54 20.12
CA PHE A 51 -0.98 -20.35 18.96
C PHE A 51 -2.44 -20.41 19.35
N LEU A 52 -3.26 -19.76 18.54
CA LEU A 52 -4.72 -19.86 18.60
C LEU A 52 -5.23 -20.73 17.47
N HIS A 53 -6.23 -21.56 17.75
CA HIS A 53 -6.97 -22.26 16.71
C HIS A 53 -8.25 -21.49 16.44
N ILE A 54 -8.33 -20.85 15.27
CA ILE A 54 -9.54 -20.13 14.87
C ILE A 54 -10.52 -21.12 14.21
N PRO A 55 -11.72 -21.30 14.77
CA PRO A 55 -12.71 -22.23 14.22
C PRO A 55 -13.00 -21.95 12.74
N ALA A 56 -13.18 -23.03 11.96
CA ALA A 56 -13.47 -22.91 10.52
C ALA A 56 -14.73 -22.09 10.25
N THR A 57 -15.77 -22.25 11.07
CA THR A 57 -17.03 -21.50 10.98
C THR A 57 -16.81 -19.99 11.08
N VAL A 58 -16.01 -19.56 12.05
CA VAL A 58 -15.68 -18.14 12.27
C VAL A 58 -14.88 -17.58 11.10
N ARG A 59 -13.93 -18.35 10.55
CA ARG A 59 -13.19 -17.96 9.34
C ARG A 59 -14.12 -17.79 8.15
N HIS A 60 -15.04 -18.73 7.94
CA HIS A 60 -15.99 -18.68 6.83
C HIS A 60 -16.93 -17.48 6.91
N TRP A 61 -17.44 -17.14 8.10
CA TRP A 61 -18.32 -15.96 8.29
C TRP A 61 -17.66 -14.62 7.98
N CYS A 62 -16.33 -14.55 8.03
CA CYS A 62 -15.58 -13.35 7.68
C CYS A 62 -14.82 -13.51 6.36
N SER A 63 -15.25 -14.47 5.53
CA SER A 63 -14.67 -14.75 4.21
C SER A 63 -13.16 -15.07 4.22
N PHE A 64 -12.59 -15.44 5.36
CA PHE A 64 -11.17 -15.77 5.48
C PHE A 64 -10.86 -17.10 4.78
N GLY A 65 -10.23 -17.02 3.61
CA GLY A 65 -9.70 -18.16 2.87
C GLY A 65 -8.50 -18.82 3.57
N ALA A 66 -8.18 -20.05 3.18
CA ALA A 66 -6.93 -20.68 3.61
C ALA A 66 -5.73 -19.87 3.08
N ARG A 67 -4.77 -19.54 3.95
CA ARG A 67 -3.58 -18.73 3.65
C ARG A 67 -3.87 -17.27 3.26
N GLU A 68 -5.03 -16.75 3.63
CA GLU A 68 -5.32 -15.33 3.43
C GLU A 68 -4.40 -14.44 4.29
N LEU A 69 -3.97 -13.32 3.72
CA LEU A 69 -3.26 -12.27 4.43
C LEU A 69 -4.25 -11.53 5.33
N VAL A 70 -3.90 -11.39 6.59
CA VAL A 70 -4.77 -10.74 7.59
C VAL A 70 -3.97 -9.68 8.32
N LEU A 71 -4.63 -8.57 8.64
CA LEU A 71 -4.06 -7.58 9.55
C LEU A 71 -4.43 -7.97 10.98
N LEU A 72 -3.42 -7.98 11.85
CA LEU A 72 -3.60 -8.23 13.28
C LEU A 72 -3.41 -6.91 14.04
N ARG A 73 -4.32 -6.63 14.97
CA ARG A 73 -4.20 -5.47 15.85
C ARG A 73 -4.46 -5.89 17.29
N ALA A 74 -3.45 -5.74 18.14
CA ALA A 74 -3.63 -5.84 19.58
C ALA A 74 -4.24 -4.55 20.14
N VAL A 75 -5.11 -4.71 21.12
CA VAL A 75 -5.67 -3.65 21.97
C VAL A 75 -5.40 -4.06 23.42
N PRO A 76 -4.21 -3.71 23.96
CA PRO A 76 -3.74 -4.16 25.27
C PRO A 76 -4.69 -3.81 26.41
N GLU A 77 -5.26 -2.60 26.35
CA GLU A 77 -6.12 -2.04 27.40
C GLU A 77 -7.40 -2.88 27.60
N LEU A 78 -7.81 -3.61 26.56
CA LEU A 78 -8.98 -4.48 26.57
C LEU A 78 -8.63 -5.97 26.60
N SER A 79 -7.33 -6.31 26.52
CA SER A 79 -6.86 -7.68 26.28
C SER A 79 -7.59 -8.29 25.07
N VAL A 80 -7.57 -7.59 23.94
CA VAL A 80 -8.25 -7.98 22.69
C VAL A 80 -7.28 -8.05 21.53
N LEU A 81 -7.41 -9.09 20.70
CA LEU A 81 -6.80 -9.19 19.38
C LEU A 81 -7.88 -9.10 18.30
N LEU A 82 -7.75 -8.11 17.43
CA LEU A 82 -8.58 -7.96 16.24
C LEU A 82 -7.86 -8.56 15.03
N ILE A 83 -8.60 -9.32 14.23
CA ILE A 83 -8.13 -9.93 12.99
C ILE A 83 -9.00 -9.42 11.86
N PHE A 84 -8.42 -8.65 10.95
CA PHE A 84 -9.10 -8.06 9.81
C PHE A 84 -8.75 -8.79 8.51
N GLY A 85 -9.77 -9.13 7.72
CA GLY A 85 -9.64 -9.73 6.39
C GLY A 85 -9.40 -8.71 5.30
N GLN A 86 -9.04 -9.21 4.11
CA GLN A 86 -8.72 -8.33 2.97
C GLN A 86 -9.90 -7.44 2.60
N GLU A 87 -11.11 -7.98 2.56
CA GLU A 87 -12.32 -7.20 2.24
C GLU A 87 -12.48 -5.99 3.17
N ARG A 88 -12.24 -6.17 4.48
CA ARG A 88 -12.38 -5.08 5.45
C ARG A 88 -11.30 -4.02 5.26
N LEU A 89 -10.10 -4.42 4.85
CA LEU A 89 -9.00 -3.51 4.54
C LEU A 89 -9.28 -2.75 3.24
N ASP A 90 -9.77 -3.42 2.20
CA ASP A 90 -10.14 -2.80 0.93
C ASP A 90 -11.21 -1.72 1.09
N GLN A 91 -12.16 -1.92 2.02
CA GLN A 91 -13.17 -0.92 2.36
C GLN A 91 -12.63 0.25 3.20
N ALA A 92 -11.60 0.02 4.01
CA ALA A 92 -11.08 1.02 4.96
C ALA A 92 -9.95 1.87 4.37
N LEU A 93 -9.19 1.31 3.43
CA LEU A 93 -8.03 1.96 2.83
C LEU A 93 -8.44 2.75 1.58
N PRO A 94 -7.76 3.87 1.28
CA PRO A 94 -7.93 4.57 0.02
C PRO A 94 -7.58 3.67 -1.17
N ASP A 95 -8.13 4.00 -2.35
CA ASP A 95 -7.80 3.30 -3.60
C ASP A 95 -6.26 3.22 -3.80
N PRO A 96 -5.69 2.01 -3.84
CA PRO A 96 -4.25 1.82 -3.99
C PRO A 96 -3.66 2.52 -5.21
N ARG A 97 -4.41 2.63 -6.31
CA ARG A 97 -3.93 3.30 -7.54
C ARG A 97 -3.67 4.78 -7.27
N ARG A 98 -4.63 5.44 -6.60
CA ARG A 98 -4.50 6.86 -6.22
C ARG A 98 -3.32 7.09 -5.29
N LEU A 99 -3.09 6.18 -4.33
CA LEU A 99 -1.94 6.28 -3.42
C LEU A 99 -0.60 6.16 -4.17
N VAL A 100 -0.50 5.23 -5.12
CA VAL A 100 0.71 5.06 -5.93
C VAL A 100 0.96 6.28 -6.82
N ASP A 101 -0.07 6.81 -7.47
CA ASP A 101 0.05 8.00 -8.32
C ASP A 101 0.49 9.23 -7.50
N ALA A 102 -0.10 9.42 -6.32
CA ALA A 102 0.31 10.48 -5.39
C ALA A 102 1.77 10.32 -4.94
N ALA A 103 2.20 9.10 -4.59
CA ALA A 103 3.58 8.83 -4.16
C ALA A 103 4.60 9.08 -5.28
N ARG A 104 4.26 8.75 -6.55
CA ARG A 104 5.11 9.03 -7.71
C ARG A 104 5.25 10.53 -7.99
N ALA A 105 4.17 11.29 -7.83
CA ALA A 105 4.19 12.74 -7.98
C ALA A 105 5.16 13.40 -6.97
N VAL A 106 5.23 12.88 -5.74
CA VAL A 106 6.18 13.34 -4.71
C VAL A 106 7.64 13.08 -5.12
N GLY A 107 7.92 11.98 -5.82
CA GLY A 107 9.26 11.66 -6.33
C GLY A 107 9.71 12.46 -7.55
N GLY A 108 8.78 13.10 -8.27
CA GLY A 108 9.05 13.87 -9.49
C GLY A 108 9.66 15.27 -9.28
N GLN A 109 9.71 15.77 -8.04
CA GLN A 109 10.21 17.12 -7.75
C GLN A 109 11.75 17.22 -7.59
N VAL A 110 12.52 16.14 -7.78
CA VAL A 110 13.99 16.17 -7.64
C VAL A 110 14.70 16.65 -8.93
N GLY A 111 13.97 17.05 -9.98
CA GLY A 111 14.55 17.38 -11.30
C GLY A 111 14.44 18.82 -11.78
N GLY A 112 14.23 19.80 -10.90
CA GLY A 112 13.87 21.16 -11.34
C GLY A 112 14.55 22.28 -10.58
N SER A 113 15.88 22.30 -10.49
CA SER A 113 16.59 23.56 -10.21
C SER A 113 18.03 23.54 -10.71
N GLY A 114 18.30 24.42 -11.68
CA GLY A 114 19.59 24.63 -12.33
C GLY A 114 19.41 24.57 -13.85
N GLY A 115 19.31 25.65 -14.61
CA GLY A 115 19.59 27.04 -14.36
C GLY A 115 20.14 27.65 -15.65
N GLY A 116 19.30 28.41 -16.37
CA GLY A 116 19.70 29.48 -17.29
C GLY A 116 20.34 29.14 -18.65
N PRO A 117 20.12 29.99 -19.68
CA PRO A 117 20.66 29.80 -21.03
C PRO A 117 22.14 30.23 -21.08
N SER A 118 23.04 29.34 -21.49
CA SER A 118 24.41 29.73 -21.81
C SER A 118 24.52 30.13 -23.28
N ASP A 119 24.41 31.43 -23.49
CA ASP A 119 25.03 32.15 -24.58
C ASP A 119 26.54 31.82 -24.63
N ARG A 120 26.98 31.14 -25.69
CA ARG A 120 28.39 31.12 -26.11
C ARG A 120 28.46 31.21 -27.63
N ALA A 121 28.50 32.47 -28.07
CA ALA A 121 29.45 32.99 -29.05
C ALA A 121 30.39 31.95 -29.67
N VAL A 122 30.18 31.68 -30.96
CA VAL A 122 31.26 31.30 -31.87
C VAL A 122 31.38 32.46 -32.86
N GLU A 123 32.27 33.39 -32.56
CA GLU A 123 32.88 34.24 -33.58
C GLU A 123 33.80 33.37 -34.44
N ALA A 124 33.51 33.28 -35.73
CA ALA A 124 34.50 32.92 -36.72
C ALA A 124 34.23 33.68 -38.02
N GLY A 125 35.16 34.59 -38.33
CA GLY A 125 35.52 34.89 -39.71
C GLY A 125 34.67 35.91 -40.45
N ARG A 126 35.01 37.19 -40.29
CA ARG A 126 34.80 38.20 -41.33
C ARG A 126 35.45 37.72 -42.64
N SER A 127 34.66 37.62 -43.71
CA SER A 127 35.11 37.97 -45.06
C SER A 127 33.99 38.67 -45.79
N VAL A 128 34.25 39.94 -46.07
CA VAL A 128 33.38 40.86 -46.80
C VAL A 128 33.36 40.47 -48.27
N SER A 129 32.18 40.45 -48.87
CA SER A 129 32.02 40.85 -50.27
C SER A 129 30.63 41.47 -50.46
N ARG A 130 30.66 42.71 -50.96
CA ARG A 130 29.53 43.62 -51.17
C ARG A 130 28.63 43.18 -52.34
N PRO A 131 27.39 43.71 -52.41
CA PRO A 131 26.36 43.30 -53.36
C PRO A 131 26.26 44.21 -54.58
N ALA A 132 25.66 43.68 -55.65
CA ALA A 132 24.88 44.33 -56.73
C ALA A 132 24.60 43.25 -57.80
N ALA A 133 23.52 43.17 -58.56
CA ALA A 133 22.20 43.81 -58.63
C ALA A 133 21.42 43.07 -59.75
N GLY A 134 20.09 42.95 -59.64
CA GLY A 134 19.13 42.67 -60.74
C GLY A 134 19.17 41.27 -61.36
N SER A 135 18.13 40.70 -61.98
CA SER A 135 16.73 41.06 -62.26
C SER A 135 16.04 39.77 -62.78
N GLY A 136 14.71 39.68 -62.65
CA GLY A 136 13.84 38.70 -63.34
C GLY A 136 12.82 38.08 -62.37
N GLU A 137 11.57 38.55 -62.28
CA GLU A 137 10.43 38.23 -63.19
C GLU A 137 10.26 36.70 -63.38
N LEU A 138 9.08 36.05 -63.33
CA LEU A 138 7.66 36.42 -63.28
C LEU A 138 6.88 35.10 -63.05
N GLY A 139 5.69 35.19 -62.45
CA GLY A 139 4.59 34.22 -62.59
C GLY A 139 4.72 32.93 -61.77
N GLY A 140 3.71 32.41 -61.10
CA GLY A 140 2.27 32.63 -61.18
C GLY A 140 1.59 31.29 -60.86
N GLY A 141 0.41 31.33 -60.25
CA GLY A 141 -0.52 30.18 -60.26
C GLY A 141 -0.83 29.53 -58.92
N ARG A 142 -1.83 30.08 -58.23
CA ARG A 142 -2.70 29.33 -57.31
C ARG A 142 -3.65 28.44 -58.12
N ARG A 143 -4.06 27.35 -57.48
CA ARG A 143 -5.39 26.67 -57.44
C ARG A 143 -5.08 25.18 -57.23
N GLY A 144 -5.78 24.43 -56.40
CA GLY A 144 -7.13 24.55 -55.88
C GLY A 144 -7.61 23.12 -55.70
#